data_AF-A0A3C1KAY1-F1
#
_entry.id   AF-A0A3C1KAY1-F1
#
_cell.length_a   1.000
_cell.length_b   1.000
_cell.length_c   1.000
_cell.angle_alpha   90.00
_cell.angle_beta   90.00
_cell.angle_gamma   90.00
#
_symmetry.space_group_name_H-M   'P 1'
#
loop_
_entity.id
_entity.type
_entity.pdbx_description
1 polymer ?
#
loop_
_entity_poly.entity_id
_entity_poly.type
_entity_poly.pdbx_seq_one_letter_code
_entity_poly.pdbx_strand_id
1 'polypeptide(L)'
;MRIDVVSIFPSFFDVLEVSLLGKARGRGILDVRVHDLRDHTHDRHRTVDDSPYGGGAGMVMKPEPWGEALDAIVADAAASPTLIFPSPAGERFTQSLARELSTREHLVFGCGRYEGIDER
;
A
#
# COMPACT_ATOMS: atom_id res chain seq x y z
N MET A 1 4.10 6.91 14.90
CA MET A 1 4.02 5.84 13.89
C MET A 1 3.64 6.45 12.57
N ARG A 2 4.31 6.05 11.49
CA ARG A 2 3.97 6.41 10.10
C ARG A 2 3.32 5.21 9.41
N ILE A 3 2.27 5.47 8.63
CA ILE A 3 1.59 4.46 7.81
C ILE A 3 1.46 5.00 6.39
N ASP A 4 2.08 4.34 5.43
CA ASP A 4 1.84 4.63 4.02
C ASP A 4 0.88 3.59 3.44
N VAL A 5 -0.04 4.04 2.60
CA VAL A 5 -0.98 3.19 1.87
C VAL A 5 -0.78 3.46 0.39
N VAL A 6 -0.44 2.43 -0.37
CA VAL A 6 -0.27 2.51 -1.82
C VAL A 6 -1.45 1.83 -2.48
N SER A 7 -2.21 2.57 -3.28
CA SER A 7 -3.43 2.08 -3.89
C SER A 7 -3.69 2.76 -5.23
N ILE A 8 -4.48 2.10 -6.08
CA ILE A 8 -5.05 2.72 -7.28
C ILE A 8 -6.43 3.38 -6.99
N PHE A 9 -6.84 3.48 -5.72
CA PHE A 9 -8.05 4.19 -5.29
C PHE A 9 -7.75 5.00 -4.02
N PRO A 10 -6.90 6.03 -4.09
CA PRO A 10 -6.47 6.77 -2.91
C PRO A 10 -7.64 7.40 -2.13
N SER A 11 -8.65 7.94 -2.82
CA SER A 11 -9.82 8.58 -2.19
C SER A 11 -10.68 7.63 -1.34
N PHE A 12 -10.57 6.31 -1.52
CA PHE A 12 -11.21 5.35 -0.63
C PHE A 12 -10.73 5.53 0.83
N PHE A 13 -9.49 5.99 1.01
CA PHE A 13 -8.87 6.19 2.31
C PHE A 13 -9.12 7.57 2.91
N ASP A 14 -9.92 8.43 2.27
CA ASP A 14 -10.39 9.69 2.87
C ASP A 14 -11.18 9.44 4.16
N VAL A 15 -11.76 8.24 4.31
CA VAL A 15 -12.39 7.78 5.56
C VAL A 15 -11.44 7.75 6.76
N LEU A 16 -10.12 7.73 6.54
CA LEU A 16 -9.13 7.79 7.62
C LEU A 16 -9.05 9.19 8.26
N GLU A 17 -9.68 10.21 7.65
CA GLU A 17 -9.79 11.57 8.21
C GLU A 17 -10.93 11.74 9.21
N VAL A 18 -11.80 10.74 9.38
CA VAL A 18 -12.96 10.86 10.27
C VAL A 18 -12.74 10.21 11.64
N SER A 19 -13.50 10.67 12.63
CA SER A 19 -13.57 10.06 13.98
C SER A 19 -12.20 9.98 14.69
N LEU A 20 -11.91 8.86 15.36
CA LEU A 20 -10.70 8.66 16.15
C LEU A 20 -9.41 8.74 15.31
N LEU A 21 -9.43 8.23 14.07
CA LEU A 21 -8.28 8.27 13.18
C LEU A 21 -7.95 9.71 12.77
N GLY A 22 -8.95 10.47 12.32
CA GLY A 22 -8.78 11.89 12.02
C GLY A 22 -8.28 12.70 13.21
N LYS A 23 -8.80 12.45 14.42
CA LYS A 23 -8.31 13.09 15.65
C LYS A 23 -6.86 12.73 15.96
N ALA A 24 -6.45 11.48 15.76
CA ALA A 24 -5.08 11.04 15.99
C ALA A 24 -4.12 11.71 14.99
N ARG A 25 -4.50 11.80 13.72
CA ARG A 25 -3.77 12.53 12.67
C ARG A 25 -3.63 14.00 12.98
N GLY A 26 -4.74 14.68 13.31
CA GLY A 26 -4.74 16.11 13.65
C GLY A 26 -3.92 16.45 14.91
N ARG A 27 -3.65 15.47 15.78
CA ARG A 27 -2.78 15.60 16.96
C ARG A 27 -1.33 15.16 16.70
N GLY A 28 -1.00 14.70 15.50
CA GLY A 28 0.32 14.17 15.16
C GLY A 28 0.68 12.84 15.83
N ILE A 29 -0.30 12.11 16.38
CA ILE A 29 -0.08 10.79 16.98
C ILE A 29 0.19 9.75 15.88
N LEU A 30 -0.46 9.93 14.74
CA LEU A 30 -0.38 9.07 13.56
C LEU A 30 -0.10 9.92 12.32
N ASP A 31 0.95 9.59 11.57
CA ASP A 31 1.18 10.11 10.22
C ASP A 31 0.67 9.05 9.23
N VAL A 32 -0.33 9.41 8.41
CA VAL A 32 -0.88 8.50 7.40
C VAL A 32 -0.75 9.16 6.03
N ARG A 33 -0.13 8.46 5.09
CA ARG A 33 0.10 8.96 3.74
C ARG A 33 -0.51 8.00 2.74
N VAL A 34 -1.26 8.51 1.79
CA VAL A 34 -1.93 7.70 0.77
C VAL A 34 -1.34 8.10 -0.58
N HIS A 35 -0.84 7.11 -1.30
CA HIS A 35 -0.13 7.27 -2.58
C HIS A 35 -0.95 6.62 -3.69
N ASP A 36 -1.17 7.36 -4.78
CA ASP A 36 -1.73 6.76 -6.00
C ASP A 36 -0.62 6.04 -6.75
N LEU A 37 -0.71 4.72 -6.88
CA LEU A 37 0.29 3.94 -7.61
C LEU A 37 0.43 4.42 -9.07
N ARG A 38 -0.64 5.01 -9.64
CA ARG A 38 -0.59 5.55 -11.00
C ARG A 38 0.35 6.75 -11.14
N ASP A 39 0.79 7.38 -10.06
CA ASP A 39 1.78 8.47 -10.13
C ASP A 39 3.17 7.95 -10.53
N HIS A 40 3.39 6.64 -10.43
CA HIS A 40 4.63 5.93 -10.81
C HIS A 40 4.50 5.19 -12.15
N THR A 41 3.71 5.75 -13.06
CA THR A 41 3.53 5.21 -14.42
C THR A 41 4.01 6.22 -15.45
N HIS A 42 4.54 5.73 -16.58
CA HIS A 42 5.22 6.57 -17.57
C HIS A 42 4.51 6.64 -18.92
N ASP A 43 3.45 5.85 -19.11
CA ASP A 43 2.64 5.88 -20.32
C ASP A 43 1.47 6.87 -20.21
N ARG A 44 0.97 7.32 -21.36
CA ARG A 44 -0.15 8.28 -21.44
C ARG A 44 -1.41 7.83 -20.70
N HIS A 45 -1.64 6.51 -20.61
CA HIS A 45 -2.86 5.96 -20.03
C HIS A 45 -2.71 5.62 -18.54
N ARG A 46 -1.52 5.85 -17.97
CA ARG A 46 -1.19 5.57 -16.57
C ARG A 46 -1.48 4.12 -16.19
N THR A 47 -0.94 3.21 -16.99
CA THR A 47 -1.24 1.78 -16.96
C THR A 47 -0.50 1.09 -15.82
N VAL A 48 -1.25 0.41 -14.95
CA VAL A 48 -0.75 -0.23 -13.71
C VAL A 48 -0.88 -1.75 -13.74
N ASP A 49 -1.40 -2.32 -14.81
CA ASP A 49 -1.66 -3.73 -15.00
C ASP A 49 -1.10 -4.24 -16.34
N ASP A 50 -0.88 -5.55 -16.41
CA ASP A 50 -0.47 -6.26 -17.62
C ASP A 50 -1.05 -7.68 -17.63
N SER A 51 -1.00 -8.33 -18.79
CA SER A 51 -1.44 -9.71 -18.96
C SER A 51 -0.51 -10.67 -18.21
N PRO A 52 -1.04 -11.68 -17.50
CA PRO A 52 -0.20 -12.65 -16.80
C PRO A 52 0.61 -13.48 -17.79
N TYR A 53 1.89 -13.71 -17.47
CA TYR A 53 2.69 -14.71 -18.16
C TYR A 53 2.05 -16.10 -18.00
N GLY A 54 2.00 -16.87 -19.10
CA GLY A 54 1.27 -18.15 -19.16
C GLY A 54 -0.19 -18.03 -19.59
N GLY A 55 -0.72 -16.81 -19.72
CA GLY A 55 -2.10 -16.54 -20.11
C GLY A 55 -3.10 -16.81 -18.98
N GLY A 56 -4.39 -16.72 -19.30
CA GLY A 56 -5.49 -16.81 -18.33
C GLY A 56 -6.46 -15.64 -18.48
N ALA A 57 -7.56 -15.70 -17.73
CA ALA A 57 -8.45 -14.55 -17.60
C ALA A 57 -7.90 -13.58 -16.54
N GLY A 58 -8.20 -12.29 -16.70
CA GLY A 58 -7.79 -11.26 -15.75
C GLY A 58 -6.44 -10.62 -16.08
N MET A 59 -6.02 -9.71 -15.20
CA MET A 59 -4.80 -8.91 -15.32
C MET A 59 -4.02 -8.99 -13.99
N VAL A 60 -2.72 -8.73 -14.03
CA VAL A 60 -1.85 -8.66 -12.85
C VAL A 60 -1.24 -7.27 -12.78
N MET A 61 -1.07 -6.72 -11.59
CA MET A 61 -0.43 -5.41 -11.45
C MET A 61 1.04 -5.46 -11.87
N LYS A 62 1.46 -4.45 -12.63
CA LYS A 62 2.84 -4.30 -13.10
C LYS A 62 3.79 -4.09 -11.92
N PRO A 63 4.98 -4.73 -11.92
CA PRO A 63 5.94 -4.58 -10.83
C PRO A 63 6.64 -3.21 -10.84
N GLU A 64 6.81 -2.56 -12.00
CA GLU A 64 7.62 -1.34 -12.09
C GLU A 64 7.02 -0.17 -11.29
N PRO A 65 5.70 0.15 -11.39
CA PRO A 65 5.11 1.18 -10.55
C PRO A 65 5.21 0.87 -9.06
N TRP A 66 5.15 -0.41 -8.67
CA TRP A 66 5.32 -0.83 -7.27
C TRP A 66 6.73 -0.58 -6.78
N GLY A 67 7.75 -1.00 -7.55
CA GLY A 67 9.14 -0.76 -7.21
C GLY A 67 9.43 0.73 -7.02
N GLU A 68 9.03 1.56 -7.98
CA GLU A 68 9.24 3.02 -7.92
C GLU A 68 8.51 3.67 -6.74
N ALA A 69 7.27 3.27 -6.45
CA ALA A 69 6.51 3.80 -5.31
C ALA A 69 7.14 3.42 -3.97
N LEU A 70 7.55 2.15 -3.82
CA LEU A 70 8.16 1.66 -2.59
C LEU A 70 9.56 2.27 -2.38
N ASP A 71 10.36 2.40 -3.43
CA ASP A 71 11.67 3.07 -3.37
C ASP A 71 11.52 4.52 -2.92
N ALA A 72 10.54 5.25 -3.46
CA ALA A 72 10.26 6.63 -3.05
C ALA A 72 9.85 6.73 -1.57
N ILE A 73 8.99 5.80 -1.09
CA ILE A 73 8.57 5.75 0.31
C ILE A 73 9.74 5.45 1.25
N VAL A 74 10.59 4.47 0.88
CA VAL A 74 11.75 4.06 1.68
C VAL A 74 12.80 5.17 1.74
N ALA A 75 13.04 5.89 0.63
CA ALA A 75 14.00 6.99 0.59
C ALA A 75 13.62 8.17 1.50
N ASP A 76 12.32 8.40 1.72
CA ASP A 76 11.79 9.45 2.61
C ASP A 76 11.65 8.98 4.07
N ALA A 77 11.88 7.70 4.37
CA ALA A 77 11.67 7.13 5.69
C ALA A 77 12.92 7.20 6.57
N ALA A 78 12.73 7.52 7.86
CA ALA A 78 13.81 7.50 8.85
C ALA A 78 14.18 6.07 9.31
N ALA A 79 13.29 5.10 9.08
CA ALA A 79 13.46 3.70 9.46
C ALA A 79 12.92 2.80 8.35
N SER A 80 13.45 1.59 8.24
CA SER A 80 12.96 0.61 7.26
C SER A 80 11.51 0.22 7.59
N PRO A 81 10.58 0.31 6.62
CA PRO A 81 9.19 -0.05 6.87
C PRO A 81 9.00 -1.56 7.00
N THR A 82 7.93 -1.94 7.69
CA THR A 82 7.31 -3.26 7.49
C THR A 82 6.32 -3.17 6.33
N LEU A 83 6.65 -3.82 5.21
CA LEU A 83 5.77 -3.91 4.04
C LEU A 83 4.71 -5.00 4.25
N ILE A 84 3.46 -4.66 3.99
CA ILE A 84 2.31 -5.55 4.17
C ILE A 84 1.45 -5.50 2.91
N PHE A 85 1.28 -6.65 2.26
CA PHE A 85 0.35 -6.83 1.16
C PHE A 85 -0.85 -7.66 1.64
N PRO A 86 -2.02 -7.04 1.90
CA PRO A 86 -3.21 -7.78 2.26
C PRO A 86 -3.60 -8.73 1.13
N SER A 87 -3.62 -10.03 1.41
CA SER A 87 -3.96 -11.09 0.45
C SER A 87 -4.79 -12.17 1.14
N PRO A 88 -5.77 -12.80 0.45
CA PRO A 88 -6.48 -13.97 0.96
C PRO A 88 -5.57 -15.16 1.28
N ALA A 89 -4.39 -15.24 0.65
CA ALA A 89 -3.38 -16.27 0.93
C ALA A 89 -2.46 -15.92 2.11
N GLY A 90 -2.57 -14.71 2.67
CA GLY A 90 -1.72 -14.24 3.76
C GLY A 90 -2.11 -14.76 5.14
N GLU A 91 -1.30 -14.42 6.14
CA GLU A 91 -1.63 -14.69 7.54
C GLU A 91 -2.95 -13.99 7.93
N ARG A 92 -3.85 -14.73 8.59
CA ARG A 92 -5.10 -14.17 9.06
C ARG A 92 -4.83 -13.06 10.09
N PHE A 93 -5.33 -11.87 9.83
CA PHE A 93 -5.22 -10.75 10.77
C PHE A 93 -5.94 -11.05 12.09
N THR A 94 -5.18 -11.08 13.19
CA THR A 94 -5.70 -11.30 14.55
C THR A 94 -5.36 -10.13 15.46
N GLN A 95 -6.02 -10.07 16.63
CA GLN A 95 -5.71 -9.06 17.64
C GLN A 95 -4.25 -9.14 18.13
N SER A 96 -3.65 -10.34 18.13
CA SER A 96 -2.24 -10.51 18.48
C SER A 96 -1.34 -9.82 17.45
N LEU A 97 -1.59 -10.07 16.16
CA LEU A 97 -0.87 -9.43 15.07
C LEU A 97 -1.07 -7.90 15.08
N ALA A 98 -2.28 -7.42 15.36
CA ALA A 98 -2.56 -6.00 15.51
C ALA A 98 -1.68 -5.34 16.60
N ARG A 99 -1.49 -6.00 17.74
CA ARG A 99 -0.62 -5.52 18.82
C ARG A 99 0.84 -5.53 18.40
N GLU A 100 1.29 -6.57 17.72
CA GLU A 100 2.66 -6.61 17.19
C GLU A 100 2.91 -5.46 16.21
N LEU A 101 2.05 -5.31 15.20
CA LEU A 101 2.16 -4.24 14.20
C LEU A 101 2.09 -2.85 14.84
N SER A 102 1.34 -2.68 15.93
CA SER A 102 1.26 -1.40 16.65
C SER A 102 2.57 -0.94 17.31
N THR A 103 3.56 -1.83 17.42
CA THR A 103 4.90 -1.49 17.94
C THR A 103 5.86 -1.00 16.85
N ARG A 104 5.49 -1.15 15.57
CA ARG A 104 6.35 -0.75 14.45
C ARG A 104 6.34 0.77 14.29
N GLU A 105 7.49 1.33 13.93
CA GLU A 105 7.60 2.78 13.69
C GLU A 105 6.97 3.18 12.35
N HIS A 106 7.12 2.32 11.34
CA HIS A 106 6.69 2.55 9.97
C HIS A 106 6.08 1.29 9.34
N LEU A 107 4.85 1.41 8.87
CA LEU A 107 4.13 0.39 8.12
C LEU A 107 3.82 0.90 6.71
N VAL A 108 3.89 0.02 5.71
CA VAL A 108 3.43 0.32 4.35
C VAL A 108 2.45 -0.76 3.92
N PHE A 109 1.25 -0.36 3.51
CA PHE A 109 0.23 -1.26 3.00
C PHE A 109 0.14 -1.15 1.48
N GLY A 110 0.50 -2.23 0.77
CA GLY A 110 0.31 -2.35 -0.66
C GLY A 110 -1.06 -2.94 -1.00
N CYS A 111 -2.00 -2.12 -1.44
CA CYS A 111 -3.35 -2.55 -1.79
C CYS A 111 -3.42 -3.08 -3.22
N GLY A 112 -3.19 -4.39 -3.37
CA GLY A 112 -3.34 -5.11 -4.64
C GLY A 112 -4.74 -5.02 -5.25
N ARG A 113 -4.82 -5.17 -6.57
CA ARG A 113 -6.04 -5.22 -7.39
C ARG A 113 -5.89 -6.27 -8.48
N TYR A 114 -6.93 -6.42 -9.30
CA TYR A 114 -7.00 -7.42 -10.36
C TYR A 114 -6.80 -8.84 -9.78
N GLU A 115 -6.06 -9.72 -10.45
CA GLU A 115 -5.72 -11.05 -9.94
C GLU A 115 -4.58 -11.02 -8.91
N GLY A 116 -3.97 -9.86 -8.67
CA GLY A 116 -2.91 -9.67 -7.68
C GLY A 116 -1.76 -8.82 -8.19
N ILE A 117 -0.63 -8.96 -7.51
CA ILE A 117 0.66 -8.37 -7.89
C ILE A 117 1.58 -9.46 -8.47
N ASP A 118 2.62 -9.05 -9.16
CA ASP A 118 3.71 -9.96 -9.53
C ASP A 118 4.36 -10.55 -8.27
N GLU A 119 4.80 -11.81 -8.33
CA GLU A 119 5.34 -12.56 -7.17
C GLU A 119 6.78 -12.14 -6.79
N ARG A 120 7.49 -11.47 -7.71
CA ARG A 120 8.90 -11.09 -7.53
C ARG A 120 9.15 -10.01 -6.49
#